data_AF-A0A535Q3Y9-F1
#
_entry.id   AF-A0A535Q3Y9-F1
#
_cell.length_a   1.000
_cell.length_b   1.000
_cell.length_c   1.000
_cell.angle_alpha   90.00
_cell.angle_beta   90.00
_cell.angle_gamma   90.00
#
_symmetry.space_group_name_H-M   'P 1'
#
loop_
_entity.id
_entity.type
_entity.pdbx_description
1 polymer ?
#
loop_
_entity_poly.entity_id
_entity_poly.type
_entity_poly.pdbx_seq_one_letter_code
_entity_poly.pdbx_strand_id
1 'polypeptide(L)'
;MLLALGGLGIQAAYAPIAEAAGSTWYLHGAGGPFMPTNIDNSTPTNAGCCFGNGFGSVGTTYVWPSSFTVSAQTLPASAAGSYTFDYWLNACVGSCTTTISMTFGYSADAACSSITTIVNWSDTFTPANAAIVHATSTNPSAVALVSIPANSYMCWQMVATAKGSKTMDLYYDSSQTPTFVNTPTITVPELGLALLGLALVVPLVARRRLTNSPA
;
A
#
# COMPACT_ATOMS: atom_id res chain seq x y z
N MET A 1 33.25 -14.41 -24.53
CA MET A 1 33.09 -13.51 -23.37
C MET A 1 32.27 -12.27 -23.67
N LEU A 2 32.35 -11.64 -24.86
CA LEU A 2 31.47 -10.49 -25.20
C LEU A 2 29.97 -10.84 -25.24
N LEU A 3 29.59 -12.06 -25.68
CA LEU A 3 28.17 -12.45 -25.73
C LEU A 3 27.53 -12.64 -24.34
N ALA A 4 28.31 -13.05 -23.33
CA ALA A 4 27.80 -13.25 -21.97
C ALA A 4 27.58 -11.91 -21.24
N LEU A 5 28.45 -10.91 -21.46
CA LEU A 5 28.25 -9.57 -20.92
C LEU A 5 27.12 -8.80 -21.63
N GLY A 6 26.90 -9.05 -22.93
CA GLY A 6 25.75 -8.50 -23.66
C GLY A 6 24.41 -9.03 -23.12
N GLY A 7 24.33 -10.32 -22.81
CA GLY A 7 23.12 -10.92 -22.22
C GLY A 7 22.79 -10.40 -20.81
N LEU A 8 23.81 -10.15 -19.98
CA LEU A 8 23.64 -9.58 -18.63
C LEU A 8 23.17 -8.12 -18.67
N GLY A 9 23.66 -7.31 -19.63
CA GLY A 9 23.23 -5.92 -19.79
C GLY A 9 21.79 -5.78 -20.29
N ILE A 10 21.34 -6.70 -21.15
CA ILE A 10 19.96 -6.71 -21.66
C ILE A 10 18.98 -7.14 -20.56
N GLN A 11 19.31 -8.17 -19.76
CA GLN A 11 18.46 -8.61 -18.65
C GLN A 11 18.35 -7.55 -17.55
N ALA A 12 19.41 -6.77 -17.29
CA ALA A 12 19.35 -5.64 -16.34
C ALA A 12 18.52 -4.45 -16.84
N ALA A 13 18.39 -4.28 -18.17
CA ALA A 13 17.54 -3.26 -18.77
C ALA A 13 16.04 -3.63 -18.77
N TYR A 14 15.73 -4.92 -18.63
CA TYR A 14 14.36 -5.44 -18.46
C TYR A 14 14.01 -5.78 -17.01
N ALA A 15 14.93 -5.56 -16.06
CA ALA A 15 14.56 -5.56 -14.66
C ALA A 15 13.51 -4.46 -14.50
N PRO A 16 12.27 -4.80 -14.11
CA PRO A 16 11.25 -3.79 -13.90
C PRO A 16 11.86 -2.80 -12.90
N ILE A 17 11.96 -1.54 -13.32
CA ILE A 17 12.14 -0.45 -12.38
C ILE A 17 10.88 -0.54 -11.54
N ALA A 18 10.93 -1.26 -10.42
CA ALA A 18 9.93 -1.07 -9.41
C ALA A 18 10.22 0.35 -8.91
N GLU A 19 9.59 1.33 -9.58
CA GLU A 19 9.10 2.47 -8.84
C GLU A 19 8.51 1.86 -7.57
N ALA A 20 9.06 2.22 -6.41
CA ALA A 20 8.45 1.84 -5.16
C ALA A 20 7.01 2.35 -5.27
N ALA A 21 6.08 1.43 -5.61
CA ALA A 21 4.69 1.76 -5.82
C ALA A 21 4.30 2.58 -4.60
N GLY A 22 3.80 3.81 -4.84
CA GLY A 22 3.76 4.85 -3.83
C GLY A 22 3.39 4.27 -2.47
N SER A 23 4.26 4.46 -1.48
CA SER A 23 4.18 3.75 -0.20
C SER A 23 2.95 4.13 0.63
N THR A 24 2.12 5.04 0.12
CA THR A 24 0.98 5.65 0.81
C THR A 24 -0.19 5.76 -0.15
N TRP A 25 -1.30 5.15 0.23
CA TRP A 25 -2.53 5.08 -0.55
C TRP A 25 -3.65 5.80 0.21
N TYR A 26 -4.00 6.99 -0.23
CA TYR A 26 -5.01 7.86 0.39
C TYR A 26 -6.41 7.45 0.00
N LEU A 27 -7.32 7.43 0.98
CA LEU A 27 -8.73 7.15 0.77
C LEU A 27 -9.44 8.42 0.30
N HIS A 28 -10.16 8.31 -0.82
CA HIS A 28 -10.96 9.39 -1.40
C HIS A 28 -12.46 9.11 -1.31
N GLY A 29 -13.26 10.17 -1.40
CA GLY A 29 -14.72 10.07 -1.46
C GLY A 29 -15.39 11.15 -2.30
N ALA A 30 -16.67 10.97 -2.60
CA ALA A 30 -17.44 11.88 -3.46
C ALA A 30 -18.10 13.06 -2.72
N GLY A 31 -17.77 13.26 -1.44
CA GLY A 31 -18.52 14.15 -0.55
C GLY A 31 -19.87 13.54 -0.11
N GLY A 32 -20.21 13.70 1.17
CA GLY A 32 -21.41 13.10 1.77
C GLY A 32 -21.13 11.80 2.55
N PRO A 33 -22.11 11.35 3.37
CA PRO A 33 -21.93 10.19 4.24
C PRO A 33 -21.82 8.89 3.43
N PHE A 34 -20.80 8.07 3.70
CA PHE A 34 -20.60 6.71 3.18
C PHE A 34 -20.27 6.56 1.69
N MET A 35 -19.48 7.46 1.11
CA MET A 35 -19.13 7.36 -0.32
C MET A 35 -17.63 7.13 -0.52
N PRO A 36 -17.10 5.91 -0.24
CA PRO A 36 -15.83 5.49 -0.81
C PRO A 36 -15.84 5.64 -2.33
N THR A 37 -14.83 6.31 -2.90
CA THR A 37 -14.70 6.38 -4.37
C THR A 37 -13.50 5.60 -4.84
N ASN A 38 -12.32 5.98 -4.36
CA ASN A 38 -11.08 5.43 -4.85
C ASN A 38 -9.94 5.54 -3.84
N ILE A 39 -8.88 4.79 -4.10
CA ILE A 39 -7.60 4.93 -3.41
C ILE A 39 -6.49 5.29 -4.41
N ASP A 40 -5.65 6.26 -4.09
CA ASP A 40 -4.49 6.61 -4.91
C ASP A 40 -3.36 7.26 -4.10
N ASN A 41 -2.27 7.65 -4.76
CA ASN A 41 -1.08 8.20 -4.10
C ASN A 41 -1.10 9.74 -3.95
N SER A 42 -2.24 10.38 -4.20
CA SER A 42 -2.41 11.83 -4.15
C SER A 42 -2.96 12.25 -2.79
N THR A 43 -2.27 13.17 -2.11
CA THR A 43 -2.77 13.70 -0.84
C THR A 43 -4.10 14.45 -1.05
N PRO A 44 -5.12 14.20 -0.21
CA PRO A 44 -6.40 14.90 -0.32
C PRO A 44 -6.26 16.42 -0.17
N THR A 45 -7.00 17.16 -1.00
CA THR A 45 -7.10 18.64 -0.95
C THR A 45 -8.53 19.11 -0.68
N ASN A 46 -9.48 18.19 -0.59
CA ASN A 46 -10.90 18.45 -0.40
C ASN A 46 -11.23 18.86 1.05
N ALA A 47 -12.47 19.29 1.26
CA ALA A 47 -12.99 19.67 2.58
C ALA A 47 -13.18 18.47 3.54
N GLY A 48 -13.05 17.23 3.06
CA GLY A 48 -13.24 16.01 3.83
C GLY A 48 -14.50 15.24 3.50
N CYS A 49 -14.43 13.94 3.74
CA CYS A 49 -15.51 12.98 3.76
C CYS A 49 -15.61 12.34 5.15
N CYS A 50 -16.78 11.81 5.48
CA CYS A 50 -16.93 10.99 6.68
C CYS A 50 -18.02 9.94 6.50
N PHE A 51 -18.01 8.93 7.37
CA PHE A 51 -19.07 7.94 7.47
C PHE A 51 -20.30 8.49 8.19
N GLY A 52 -20.81 9.69 7.88
CA GLY A 52 -21.67 10.55 8.71
C GLY A 52 -22.96 10.02 9.41
N ASN A 53 -23.14 8.70 9.58
CA ASN A 53 -23.96 8.05 10.61
C ASN A 53 -23.22 6.89 11.34
N GLY A 54 -21.89 7.00 11.42
CA GLY A 54 -20.92 6.01 11.86
C GLY A 54 -20.80 4.76 11.00
N PHE A 55 -19.83 3.90 11.28
CA PHE A 55 -19.78 2.56 10.65
C PHE A 55 -21.16 1.89 10.66
N GLY A 56 -21.50 1.21 9.56
CA GLY A 56 -22.80 0.60 9.32
C GLY A 56 -23.12 -0.54 10.28
N SER A 57 -23.89 -1.52 9.80
CA SER A 57 -24.14 -2.74 10.58
C SER A 57 -22.90 -3.65 10.57
N VAL A 58 -22.83 -4.60 11.50
CA VAL A 58 -21.86 -5.69 11.41
C VAL A 58 -22.05 -6.42 10.07
N GLY A 59 -20.96 -6.65 9.35
CA GLY A 59 -20.95 -7.17 7.98
C GLY A 59 -20.99 -6.10 6.88
N THR A 60 -21.23 -4.82 7.21
CA THR A 60 -21.11 -3.74 6.22
C THR A 60 -19.68 -3.65 5.72
N THR A 61 -19.55 -3.66 4.39
CA THR A 61 -18.27 -3.63 3.67
C THR A 61 -18.10 -2.28 2.99
N TYR A 62 -16.90 -1.71 3.12
CA TYR A 62 -16.47 -0.48 2.47
C TYR A 62 -15.26 -0.80 1.61
N VAL A 63 -15.29 -0.36 0.35
CA VAL A 63 -14.25 -0.69 -0.64
C VAL A 63 -13.78 0.58 -1.33
N TRP A 64 -12.47 0.76 -1.40
CA TRP A 64 -11.81 1.78 -2.19
C TRP A 64 -10.96 1.09 -3.26
N PRO A 65 -11.44 1.02 -4.51
CA PRO A 65 -10.63 0.58 -5.64
C PRO A 65 -9.68 1.69 -6.11
N SER A 66 -8.54 1.35 -6.70
CA SER A 66 -7.76 2.35 -7.44
C SER A 66 -8.51 2.78 -8.70
N SER A 67 -8.37 4.05 -9.10
CA SER A 67 -8.97 4.57 -10.33
C SER A 67 -8.21 4.15 -11.60
N PHE A 68 -7.03 3.54 -11.42
CA PHE A 68 -6.13 3.09 -12.47
C PHE A 68 -5.62 1.68 -12.15
N THR A 69 -5.15 0.99 -13.18
CA THR A 69 -4.48 -0.30 -13.03
C THR A 69 -2.98 -0.16 -12.83
N VAL A 70 -2.38 -1.11 -12.11
CA VAL A 70 -0.93 -1.20 -11.93
C VAL A 70 -0.28 -2.13 -12.96
N SER A 71 0.99 -1.86 -13.25
CA SER A 71 1.87 -2.78 -13.99
C SER A 71 2.12 -4.06 -13.21
N ALA A 72 2.56 -5.11 -13.91
CA ALA A 72 2.98 -6.34 -13.24
C ALA A 72 4.12 -6.03 -12.26
N GLN A 73 3.99 -6.49 -11.03
CA GLN A 73 4.98 -6.25 -9.98
C GLN A 73 5.05 -7.44 -9.03
N THR A 74 6.23 -7.68 -8.48
CA THR A 74 6.41 -8.66 -7.41
C THR A 74 6.76 -7.92 -6.14
N LEU A 75 5.90 -8.06 -5.13
CA LEU A 75 6.19 -7.62 -3.78
C LEU A 75 7.13 -8.66 -3.17
N PRO A 76 8.38 -8.29 -2.83
CA PRO A 76 9.28 -9.21 -2.15
C PRO A 76 8.69 -9.59 -0.80
N ALA A 77 9.00 -10.80 -0.34
CA ALA A 77 8.63 -11.21 1.01
C ALA A 77 9.21 -10.18 2.00
N SER A 78 8.34 -9.48 2.73
CA SER A 78 8.77 -8.44 3.65
C SER A 78 9.29 -9.11 4.92
N ALA A 79 10.61 -9.28 5.05
CA ALA A 79 11.20 -9.81 6.29
C ALA A 79 11.04 -8.84 7.48
N ALA A 80 10.72 -7.56 7.25
CA ALA A 80 10.61 -6.52 8.30
C ALA A 80 9.75 -5.29 7.91
N GLY A 81 8.72 -5.46 7.08
CA GLY A 81 7.87 -4.35 6.63
C GLY A 81 6.48 -4.40 7.28
N SER A 82 6.06 -3.32 7.96
CA SER A 82 4.70 -3.20 8.50
C SER A 82 3.78 -2.48 7.52
N TYR A 83 2.54 -2.94 7.44
CA TYR A 83 1.46 -2.17 6.83
C TYR A 83 0.80 -1.35 7.92
N THR A 84 0.56 -0.06 7.66
CA THR A 84 -0.18 0.80 8.60
C THR A 84 -1.42 1.35 7.95
N PHE A 85 -2.44 1.57 8.77
CA PHE A 85 -3.61 2.35 8.41
C PHE A 85 -3.68 3.53 9.37
N ASP A 86 -3.42 4.72 8.84
CA ASP A 86 -3.51 5.98 9.56
C ASP A 86 -4.89 6.58 9.33
N TYR A 87 -5.61 6.86 10.43
CA TYR A 87 -7.02 7.19 10.36
C TYR A 87 -7.47 8.20 11.40
N TRP A 88 -8.63 8.80 11.13
CA TRP A 88 -9.24 9.84 11.95
C TRP A 88 -10.66 9.47 12.35
N LEU A 89 -11.01 9.61 13.63
CA LEU A 89 -12.33 9.29 14.18
C LEU A 89 -12.95 10.53 14.82
N ASN A 90 -14.29 10.71 14.78
CA ASN A 90 -14.93 11.74 15.62
C ASN A 90 -14.81 11.42 17.11
N ALA A 91 -15.00 12.47 17.90
CA ALA A 91 -15.32 12.33 19.31
C ALA A 91 -16.60 11.51 19.48
N CYS A 92 -16.64 10.66 20.50
CA CYS A 92 -17.87 9.99 20.90
C CYS A 92 -18.04 9.98 22.41
N VAL A 93 -19.25 10.26 22.88
CA VAL A 93 -19.58 10.24 24.30
C VAL A 93 -20.16 8.88 24.68
N GLY A 94 -19.41 8.07 25.42
CA GLY A 94 -19.78 6.72 25.85
C GLY A 94 -18.95 5.62 25.18
N SER A 95 -19.42 4.36 25.23
CA SER A 95 -18.70 3.23 24.62
C SER A 95 -19.03 3.10 23.12
N CYS A 96 -18.16 3.68 22.29
CA CYS A 96 -18.30 3.70 20.83
C CYS A 96 -17.16 2.92 20.19
N THR A 97 -17.07 1.62 20.47
CA THR A 97 -16.02 0.76 19.93
C THR A 97 -16.50 0.10 18.65
N THR A 98 -15.68 0.07 17.60
CA THR A 98 -15.97 -0.73 16.39
C THR A 98 -14.75 -1.55 16.01
N THR A 99 -14.89 -2.86 15.93
CA THR A 99 -13.84 -3.73 15.41
C THR A 99 -13.98 -3.82 13.90
N ILE A 100 -12.90 -3.52 13.18
CA ILE A 100 -12.85 -3.52 11.73
C ILE A 100 -11.84 -4.57 11.29
N SER A 101 -12.26 -5.44 10.36
CA SER A 101 -11.35 -6.24 9.55
C SER A 101 -10.94 -5.44 8.32
N MET A 102 -9.64 -5.27 8.14
CA MET A 102 -9.01 -4.53 7.05
C MET A 102 -8.32 -5.48 6.08
N THR A 103 -8.40 -5.19 4.79
CA THR A 103 -7.75 -5.99 3.74
C THR A 103 -7.18 -5.05 2.68
N PHE A 104 -5.89 -5.19 2.43
CA PHE A 104 -5.22 -4.59 1.28
C PHE A 104 -4.86 -5.69 0.30
N GLY A 105 -5.15 -5.45 -0.98
CA GLY A 105 -4.99 -6.47 -2.01
C GLY A 105 -5.10 -5.89 -3.40
N TYR A 106 -5.30 -6.78 -4.36
CA TYR A 106 -5.54 -6.41 -5.75
C TYR A 106 -6.70 -7.20 -6.35
N SER A 107 -7.28 -6.68 -7.43
CA SER A 107 -8.35 -7.34 -8.18
C SER A 107 -8.18 -7.12 -9.69
N ALA A 108 -8.70 -8.04 -10.49
CA ALA A 108 -8.86 -7.82 -11.93
C ALA A 108 -10.09 -6.96 -12.26
N ASP A 109 -10.95 -6.71 -11.27
CA ASP A 109 -12.19 -5.93 -11.39
C ASP A 109 -12.03 -4.53 -10.79
N ALA A 110 -12.49 -3.52 -11.54
CA ALA A 110 -12.41 -2.11 -11.15
C ALA A 110 -13.26 -1.77 -9.92
N ALA A 111 -14.27 -2.58 -9.59
CA ALA A 111 -15.06 -2.43 -8.37
C ALA A 111 -14.45 -3.15 -7.16
N CYS A 112 -13.35 -3.89 -7.33
CA CYS A 112 -12.74 -4.72 -6.29
C CYS A 112 -13.74 -5.71 -5.65
N SER A 113 -14.65 -6.29 -6.45
CA SER A 113 -15.67 -7.24 -5.95
C SER A 113 -15.08 -8.56 -5.43
N SER A 114 -13.90 -8.94 -5.92
CA SER A 114 -13.12 -10.09 -5.43
C SER A 114 -11.67 -9.67 -5.27
N ILE A 115 -11.21 -9.59 -4.02
CA ILE A 115 -9.87 -9.14 -3.68
C ILE A 115 -8.95 -10.35 -3.46
N THR A 116 -7.86 -10.41 -4.21
CA THR A 116 -6.71 -11.26 -3.86
C THR A 116 -5.93 -10.54 -2.76
N THR A 117 -5.97 -11.11 -1.55
CA THR A 117 -5.35 -10.52 -0.36
C THR A 117 -3.83 -10.49 -0.47
N ILE A 118 -3.26 -9.30 -0.27
CA ILE A 118 -1.83 -9.13 0.02
C ILE A 118 -1.62 -9.22 1.53
N VAL A 119 -2.42 -8.46 2.28
CA VAL A 119 -2.39 -8.45 3.75
C VAL A 119 -3.79 -8.19 4.30
N ASN A 120 -4.08 -8.78 5.45
CA ASN A 120 -5.28 -8.48 6.22
C ASN A 120 -4.95 -8.44 7.71
N TRP A 121 -5.67 -7.61 8.45
CA TRP A 121 -5.63 -7.61 9.91
C TRP A 121 -6.94 -7.08 10.46
N SER A 122 -7.08 -7.09 11.78
CA SER A 122 -8.22 -6.48 12.45
C SER A 122 -7.75 -5.59 13.57
N ASP A 123 -8.50 -4.53 13.81
CA ASP A 123 -8.23 -3.61 14.91
C ASP A 123 -9.55 -3.08 15.49
N THR A 124 -9.50 -2.66 16.75
CA THR A 124 -10.66 -2.07 17.44
C THR A 124 -10.48 -0.57 17.52
N PHE A 125 -11.31 0.14 16.77
CA PHE A 125 -11.33 1.58 16.74
C PHE A 125 -12.07 2.10 17.97
N THR A 126 -11.38 2.97 18.71
CA THR A 126 -11.88 3.59 19.93
C THR A 126 -11.69 5.11 19.84
N PRO A 127 -12.76 5.90 19.79
CA PRO A 127 -12.68 7.35 19.73
C PRO A 127 -12.36 7.91 21.13
N ALA A 128 -11.79 9.12 21.19
CA ALA A 128 -11.70 9.85 22.45
C ALA A 128 -13.01 10.57 22.77
N ASN A 129 -13.19 10.92 24.05
CA ASN A 129 -14.46 11.43 24.55
C ASN A 129 -14.84 12.84 24.08
N ALA A 130 -13.92 13.62 23.46
CA ALA A 130 -14.16 15.05 23.22
C ALA A 130 -13.44 15.69 22.01
N ALA A 131 -12.69 14.95 21.20
CA ALA A 131 -12.02 15.50 20.01
C ALA A 131 -11.97 14.50 18.87
N ILE A 132 -11.77 15.00 17.64
CA ILE A 132 -11.34 14.16 16.53
C ILE A 132 -9.96 13.58 16.92
N VAL A 133 -9.79 12.27 16.77
CA VAL A 133 -8.57 11.56 17.14
C VAL A 133 -7.90 11.00 15.91
N HIS A 134 -6.59 11.24 15.80
CA HIS A 134 -5.70 10.48 14.93
C HIS A 134 -5.20 9.24 15.65
N ALA A 135 -5.26 8.11 14.97
CA ALA A 135 -4.63 6.88 15.41
C ALA A 135 -4.07 6.11 14.22
N THR A 136 -3.20 5.15 14.53
CA THR A 136 -2.57 4.29 13.54
C THR A 136 -2.80 2.84 13.93
N SER A 137 -3.37 2.07 13.02
CA SER A 137 -3.44 0.61 13.11
C SER A 137 -2.25 0.01 12.39
N THR A 138 -1.57 -0.95 13.01
CA THR A 138 -0.35 -1.54 12.45
C THR A 138 -0.48 -3.04 12.34
N ASN A 139 -0.19 -3.57 11.15
CA ASN A 139 0.07 -4.99 10.96
C ASN A 139 1.59 -5.22 10.87
N PRO A 140 2.22 -5.81 11.90
CA PRO A 140 3.65 -6.11 11.91
C PRO A 140 4.03 -7.40 11.15
N SER A 141 3.06 -8.07 10.51
CA SER A 141 3.27 -9.41 9.94
C SER A 141 4.13 -9.37 8.69
N ALA A 142 5.07 -10.31 8.61
CA ALA A 142 5.77 -10.63 7.38
C ALA A 142 4.76 -11.12 6.34
N VAL A 143 4.79 -10.52 5.16
CA VAL A 143 3.96 -10.97 4.03
C VAL A 143 4.80 -11.86 3.15
N ALA A 144 4.21 -12.96 2.68
CA ALA A 144 4.84 -13.84 1.70
C ALA A 144 5.14 -13.07 0.40
N LEU A 145 5.96 -13.65 -0.47
CA LEU A 145 6.16 -13.09 -1.80
C LEU A 145 4.81 -13.06 -2.55
N VAL A 146 4.42 -11.89 -3.05
CA VAL A 146 3.16 -11.71 -3.81
C VAL A 146 3.47 -11.19 -5.20
N SER A 147 3.02 -11.92 -6.22
CA SER A 147 3.03 -11.43 -7.61
C SER A 147 1.67 -10.81 -7.94
N ILE A 148 1.70 -9.54 -8.34
CA ILE A 148 0.53 -8.78 -8.82
C ILE A 148 0.59 -8.78 -10.35
N PRO A 149 -0.42 -9.34 -11.05
CA PRO A 149 -0.49 -9.29 -12.50
C PRO A 149 -0.64 -7.85 -13.02
N ALA A 150 -0.18 -7.60 -14.25
CA ALA A 150 -0.49 -6.35 -14.93
C ALA A 150 -2.00 -6.18 -15.12
N ASN A 151 -2.45 -4.93 -15.24
CA ASN A 151 -3.86 -4.58 -15.38
C ASN A 151 -4.72 -4.92 -14.15
N SER A 152 -4.10 -4.97 -12.97
CA SER A 152 -4.81 -5.15 -11.70
C SER A 152 -5.13 -3.81 -11.05
N TYR A 153 -6.26 -3.71 -10.37
CA TYR A 153 -6.62 -2.61 -9.49
C TYR A 153 -6.13 -2.89 -8.07
N MET A 154 -5.58 -1.89 -7.40
CA MET A 154 -5.29 -1.98 -5.97
C MET A 154 -6.56 -1.73 -5.17
N CYS A 155 -6.76 -2.49 -4.10
CA CYS A 155 -8.00 -2.51 -3.37
C CYS A 155 -7.75 -2.35 -1.88
N TRP A 156 -8.46 -1.43 -1.25
CA TRP A 156 -8.59 -1.35 0.20
C TRP A 156 -10.02 -1.70 0.61
N GLN A 157 -10.17 -2.62 1.55
CA GLN A 157 -11.47 -3.03 2.06
C GLN A 157 -11.49 -2.98 3.58
N MET A 158 -12.61 -2.50 4.12
CA MET A 158 -12.92 -2.51 5.54
C MET A 158 -14.26 -3.19 5.77
N VAL A 159 -14.34 -4.09 6.74
CA VAL A 159 -15.58 -4.77 7.15
C VAL A 159 -15.77 -4.59 8.65
N ALA A 160 -16.91 -4.06 9.07
CA ALA A 160 -17.24 -3.99 10.50
C ALA A 160 -17.58 -5.40 11.03
N THR A 161 -16.80 -5.92 11.97
CA THR A 161 -16.98 -7.28 12.52
C THR A 161 -17.60 -7.28 13.92
N ALA A 162 -17.44 -6.19 14.67
CA ALA A 162 -18.15 -5.96 15.92
C ALA A 162 -18.42 -4.47 16.12
N LYS A 163 -19.51 -4.12 16.80
CA LYS A 163 -19.90 -2.74 17.03
C LYS A 163 -20.50 -2.56 18.42
N GLY A 164 -20.11 -1.49 19.08
CA GLY A 164 -20.71 -1.02 20.32
C GLY A 164 -22.12 -0.45 20.10
N SER A 165 -22.74 -0.02 21.19
CA SER A 165 -24.12 0.52 21.17
C SER A 165 -24.23 1.93 20.56
N LYS A 166 -23.10 2.59 20.28
CA LYS A 166 -23.00 3.96 19.78
C LYS A 166 -22.23 4.00 18.46
N THR A 167 -22.46 5.06 17.70
CA THR A 167 -21.89 5.27 16.36
C THR A 167 -20.61 6.09 16.43
N MET A 168 -19.71 5.84 15.49
CA MET A 168 -18.45 6.56 15.33
C MET A 168 -18.14 6.67 13.84
N ASP A 169 -17.77 7.87 13.42
CA ASP A 169 -17.46 8.23 12.04
C ASP A 169 -15.97 8.11 11.78
N LEU A 170 -15.61 7.47 10.67
CA LEU A 170 -14.29 7.59 10.06
C LEU A 170 -14.27 8.86 9.21
N TYR A 171 -13.28 9.74 9.42
CA TYR A 171 -13.00 10.90 8.58
C TYR A 171 -11.89 10.55 7.60
N TYR A 172 -12.00 11.03 6.36
CA TYR A 172 -11.04 10.78 5.30
C TYR A 172 -11.16 11.86 4.22
N ASP A 173 -10.31 11.79 3.19
CA ASP A 173 -10.35 12.70 2.02
C ASP A 173 -10.31 14.21 2.36
N SER A 174 -9.56 14.60 3.39
CA SER A 174 -9.31 16.00 3.75
C SER A 174 -7.82 16.27 3.91
N SER A 175 -7.40 17.51 3.65
CA SER A 175 -6.05 17.96 4.00
C SER A 175 -5.77 17.97 5.51
N GLN A 176 -6.81 18.02 6.35
CA GLN A 176 -6.69 18.00 7.81
C GLN A 176 -6.86 16.61 8.42
N THR A 177 -7.60 15.73 7.73
CA THR A 177 -7.83 14.34 8.14
C THR A 177 -7.49 13.39 7.00
N PRO A 178 -6.23 13.38 6.52
CA PRO A 178 -5.82 12.44 5.50
C PRO A 178 -5.77 11.04 6.12
N THR A 179 -6.61 10.16 5.60
CA THR A 179 -6.65 8.75 5.99
C THR A 179 -6.05 7.94 4.86
N PHE A 180 -5.09 7.07 5.19
CA PHE A 180 -4.30 6.35 4.19
C PHE A 180 -3.79 5.01 4.69
N VAL A 181 -3.49 4.13 3.75
CA VAL A 181 -2.80 2.86 3.97
C VAL A 181 -1.34 3.05 3.56
N ASN A 182 -0.41 2.79 4.47
CA ASN A 182 0.99 2.68 4.11
C ASN A 182 1.40 1.25 3.84
N THR A 183 2.16 1.06 2.78
CA THR A 183 2.80 -0.21 2.43
C THR A 183 4.29 -0.12 2.76
N PRO A 184 4.93 -1.23 3.14
CA PRO A 184 6.39 -1.28 3.28
C PRO A 184 7.09 -0.74 2.03
N THR A 185 8.19 0.00 2.22
CA THR A 185 9.06 0.37 1.11
C THR A 185 9.66 -0.88 0.50
N ILE A 186 9.29 -1.15 -0.75
CA ILE A 186 9.80 -2.26 -1.54
C ILE A 186 11.20 -1.87 -2.02
N THR A 187 12.23 -2.24 -1.28
CA THR A 187 13.60 -2.17 -1.82
C THR A 187 13.81 -3.39 -2.71
N VAL A 188 13.98 -3.17 -4.01
CA VAL A 188 14.28 -4.26 -4.95
C VAL A 188 15.70 -4.76 -4.68
N PRO A 189 15.91 -6.03 -4.31
CA PRO A 189 17.25 -6.58 -4.07
C PRO A 189 18.14 -6.55 -5.33
N GLU A 190 17.54 -6.41 -6.52
CA GLU A 190 18.22 -6.50 -7.81
C GLU A 190 19.20 -5.35 -8.07
N LEU A 191 19.00 -4.18 -7.46
CA LEU A 191 20.02 -3.11 -7.49
C LEU A 191 21.30 -3.56 -6.80
N GLY A 192 21.21 -4.34 -5.71
CA GLY A 192 22.37 -4.90 -5.02
C GLY A 192 23.15 -5.89 -5.89
N LEU A 193 22.44 -6.76 -6.61
CA LEU A 193 23.05 -7.73 -7.53
C LEU A 193 23.63 -7.08 -8.78
N ALA A 194 22.98 -6.07 -9.35
CA ALA A 194 23.50 -5.30 -10.48
C ALA A 194 24.77 -4.52 -10.08
N LEU A 195 24.80 -3.90 -8.90
CA LEU A 195 25.99 -3.23 -8.37
C LEU A 195 27.12 -4.20 -8.02
N LEU A 196 26.82 -5.36 -7.43
CA LEU A 196 27.81 -6.43 -7.20
C LEU A 196 28.37 -6.96 -8.53
N GLY A 197 27.51 -7.16 -9.53
CA GLY A 197 27.91 -7.54 -10.88
C GLY A 197 28.82 -6.50 -11.52
N LEU A 198 28.51 -5.21 -11.39
CA LEU A 198 29.35 -4.11 -11.88
C LEU A 198 30.69 -4.07 -11.14
N ALA A 199 30.69 -4.22 -9.81
CA ALA A 199 31.89 -4.21 -8.97
C ALA A 199 32.84 -5.38 -9.27
N LEU A 200 32.32 -6.53 -9.73
CA LEU A 200 33.13 -7.67 -10.19
C LEU A 200 33.67 -7.48 -11.61
N VAL A 201 32.94 -6.79 -12.50
CA VAL A 201 33.36 -6.58 -13.89
C VAL A 201 34.39 -5.45 -14.03
N VAL A 202 34.28 -4.37 -13.25
CA VAL A 202 35.20 -3.22 -13.28
C VAL A 202 36.68 -3.62 -13.12
N PRO A 203 37.09 -4.42 -12.11
CA PRO A 203 38.50 -4.81 -11.96
C PRO A 203 38.99 -5.75 -13.07
N LEU A 204 38.11 -6.56 -13.67
CA LEU A 204 38.46 -7.45 -14.79
C LEU A 204 38.71 -6.68 -16.09
N VAL A 205 37.91 -5.63 -16.37
CA VAL A 205 38.11 -4.75 -17.53
C VAL A 205 39.33 -3.84 -17.32
N ALA A 206 39.56 -3.35 -16.10
CA ALA A 206 40.73 -2.54 -15.77
C ALA A 206 42.04 -3.33 -15.93
N ARG A 207 42.10 -4.58 -15.47
CA ARG A 207 43.28 -5.46 -15.68
C ARG A 207 43.56 -5.73 -17.15
N ARG A 208 42.53 -5.91 -17.98
CA ARG A 208 42.70 -6.18 -19.42
C ARG A 208 43.21 -4.97 -20.21
N ARG A 209 42.95 -3.74 -19.74
CA ARG A 209 43.53 -2.52 -20.33
C ARG A 209 44.99 -2.33 -19.96
N LEU A 210 45.41 -2.74 -18.76
CA LEU A 210 46.81 -2.63 -18.31
C LEU A 210 47.74 -3.65 -18.99
N THR A 211 47.24 -4.83 -19.36
CA THR A 211 48.04 -5.85 -20.07
C THR A 211 48.20 -5.61 -21.58
N ASN A 212 47.47 -4.65 -22.15
CA ASN A 212 47.49 -4.34 -23.58
C ASN A 212 48.15 -2.97 -23.89
N SER A 213 48.81 -2.33 -22.91
CA SER A 213 49.68 -1.19 -23.19
C SER A 213 50.97 -1.69 -23.84
N PRO A 214 51.25 -1.35 -25.11
CA PRO A 214 52.56 -1.60 -25.70
C PRO A 214 53.59 -0.72 -24.97
N ALA A 215 54.75 -1.30 -24.68
CA ALA A 215 55.95 -0.58 -24.24
C ALA A 215 56.51 0.29 -25.38
#